data_AF-A0A917I2C2-F1
#
_entry.id   AF-A0A917I2C2-F1
#
_cell.length_a   1.000
_cell.length_b   1.000
_cell.length_c   1.000
_cell.angle_alpha   90.00
_cell.angle_beta   90.00
_cell.angle_gamma   90.00
#
_symmetry.space_group_name_H-M   'P 1'
#
loop_
_entity.id
_entity.type
_entity.pdbx_description
1 polymer ?
#
loop_
_entity_poly.entity_id
_entity_poly.type
_entity_poly.pdbx_seq_one_letter_code
_entity_poly.pdbx_strand_id
1 'polypeptide(L)'
;MANRAQNKALATIFLFQGAYFVVTGIWPVLNMASFITATGPKQDTWLVEMVGLLSASIGLTYLVASLRKQRLPLVLGYATSVSFLVMDITYVASQVINRIYLLDAAIQCLFLTALTFFLIKDRSASGKLQR
;
A
#
# COMPACT_ATOMS: atom_id res chain seq x y z
N MET A 1 5.16 27.48 4.48
CA MET A 1 4.83 26.51 5.55
C MET A 1 4.00 25.32 5.06
N ALA A 2 3.02 25.50 4.16
CA ALA A 2 2.15 24.43 3.65
C ALA A 2 2.89 23.20 3.06
N ASN A 3 3.92 23.42 2.23
CA ASN A 3 4.71 22.36 1.60
C ASN A 3 5.43 21.44 2.63
N ARG A 4 5.90 22.00 3.75
CA ARG A 4 6.58 21.21 4.81
C ARG A 4 5.61 20.30 5.57
N ALA A 5 4.39 20.76 5.83
CA ALA A 5 3.35 19.95 6.48
C ALA A 5 2.84 18.84 5.54
N GLN A 6 2.69 19.14 4.26
CA GLN A 6 2.32 18.16 3.24
C GLN A 6 3.39 17.08 3.05
N ASN A 7 4.67 17.45 2.93
CA ASN A 7 5.76 16.48 2.83
C ASN A 7 5.84 15.57 4.05
N LYS A 8 5.56 16.12 5.24
CA LYS A 8 5.41 15.30 6.45
C LYS A 8 4.22 14.35 6.34
N ALA A 9 3.05 14.82 5.90
CA ALA A 9 1.86 13.97 5.74
C ALA A 9 2.10 12.84 4.72
N LEU A 10 2.67 13.14 3.56
CA LEU A 10 3.02 12.13 2.55
C LEU A 10 4.05 11.13 3.10
N ALA A 11 5.08 11.60 3.81
CA ALA A 11 6.05 10.70 4.44
C ALA A 11 5.39 9.79 5.48
N THR A 12 4.45 10.32 6.28
CA THR A 12 3.65 9.53 7.23
C THR A 12 2.79 8.49 6.51
N ILE A 13 2.13 8.84 5.40
CA ILE A 13 1.35 7.88 4.59
C ILE A 13 2.25 6.75 4.09
N PHE A 14 3.40 7.08 3.48
CA PHE A 14 4.36 6.09 3.01
C PHE A 14 4.95 5.25 4.15
N LEU A 15 5.08 5.81 5.35
CA LEU A 15 5.52 5.06 6.52
C LEU A 15 4.50 3.98 6.90
N PHE A 16 3.20 4.34 6.97
CA PHE A 16 2.15 3.38 7.27
C PHE A 16 1.94 2.36 6.16
N GLN A 17 1.93 2.79 4.89
CA GLN A 17 1.83 1.90 3.75
C GLN A 17 3.01 0.92 3.71
N GLY A 18 4.21 1.41 3.97
CA GLY A 18 5.41 0.59 4.03
C GLY A 18 5.38 -0.43 5.16
N ALA A 19 4.99 -0.02 6.37
CA ALA A 19 4.85 -0.91 7.51
C ALA A 19 3.80 -2.00 7.25
N TYR A 20 2.67 -1.62 6.67
CA TYR A 20 1.61 -2.56 6.29
C TYR A 20 2.14 -3.63 5.32
N PHE A 21 2.77 -3.22 4.22
CA PHE A 21 3.31 -4.15 3.21
C PHE A 21 4.43 -5.06 3.74
N VAL A 22 5.27 -4.56 4.65
CA VAL A 22 6.29 -5.38 5.32
C VAL A 22 5.65 -6.42 6.22
N VAL A 23 4.72 -6.00 7.09
CA VAL A 23 4.07 -6.91 8.05
C VAL A 23 3.28 -7.98 7.32
N THR A 24 2.41 -7.60 6.38
CA THR A 24 1.59 -8.55 5.63
C THR A 24 2.40 -9.41 4.67
N GLY A 25 3.46 -8.84 4.08
CA GLY A 25 4.33 -9.56 3.15
C GLY A 25 5.23 -10.60 3.81
N ILE A 26 5.73 -10.32 5.01
CA ILE A 26 6.59 -11.24 5.77
C ILE A 26 5.78 -12.35 6.45
N TRP A 27 4.51 -12.09 6.81
CA TRP A 27 3.65 -13.05 7.51
C TRP A 27 3.60 -14.46 6.90
N PRO A 28 3.33 -14.66 5.59
CA PRO A 28 3.30 -16.00 5.02
C PRO A 28 4.65 -16.72 5.07
N VAL A 29 5.76 -15.98 5.04
CA VAL A 29 7.13 -16.53 5.11
C VAL A 29 7.45 -17.02 6.52
N LEU A 30 7.00 -16.30 7.55
CA LEU A 30 7.21 -16.69 8.94
C LEU A 30 6.26 -17.79 9.39
N ASN A 31 5.00 -17.73 8.94
CA ASN A 31 3.98 -18.68 9.35
C ASN A 31 2.83 -18.77 8.33
N MET A 32 3.04 -19.62 7.31
CA MET A 32 2.03 -19.90 6.28
C MET A 32 0.71 -20.44 6.86
N ALA A 33 0.76 -21.27 7.92
CA ALA A 33 -0.45 -21.84 8.52
C ALA A 33 -1.33 -20.75 9.14
N SER A 34 -0.73 -19.80 9.87
CA SER A 34 -1.40 -18.63 10.42
C SER A 34 -1.98 -17.74 9.31
N PHE A 35 -1.22 -17.52 8.24
CA PHE A 35 -1.67 -16.74 7.08
C PHE A 35 -2.89 -17.38 6.39
N ILE A 36 -2.86 -18.70 6.14
CA ILE A 36 -3.98 -19.44 5.55
C ILE A 36 -5.20 -19.44 6.48
N THR A 37 -4.99 -19.54 7.80
CA THR A 37 -6.09 -19.46 8.76
C THR A 37 -6.82 -18.11 8.67
N ALA A 38 -6.09 -17.01 8.47
CA ALA A 38 -6.68 -15.69 8.33
C ALA A 38 -7.26 -15.41 6.92
N THR A 39 -6.61 -15.92 5.86
CA THR A 39 -6.90 -15.53 4.47
C THR A 39 -7.62 -16.59 3.65
N GLY A 40 -7.81 -17.79 4.20
CA GLY A 40 -8.34 -18.95 3.52
C GLY A 40 -7.27 -19.78 2.78
N PRO A 41 -7.65 -20.98 2.31
CA PRO A 41 -6.74 -21.92 1.66
C PRO A 41 -6.11 -21.36 0.39
N LYS A 42 -4.87 -21.78 0.12
CA LYS A 42 -4.07 -21.38 -1.04
C LYS A 42 -3.59 -22.62 -1.78
N GLN A 43 -3.66 -22.60 -3.10
CA GLN A 43 -3.23 -23.72 -3.95
C GLN A 43 -1.70 -23.77 -4.03
N ASP A 44 -1.08 -22.62 -4.34
CA ASP A 44 0.37 -22.49 -4.51
C ASP A 44 0.98 -21.64 -3.41
N THR A 45 1.47 -22.27 -2.34
CA THR A 45 2.06 -21.55 -1.19
C THR A 45 3.37 -20.83 -1.55
N TRP A 46 4.17 -21.37 -2.46
CA TRP A 46 5.40 -20.72 -2.92
C TRP A 46 5.12 -19.36 -3.58
N LEU A 47 3.99 -19.23 -4.31
CA LEU A 47 3.60 -17.98 -4.96
C LEU A 47 3.18 -16.94 -3.91
N VAL A 48 2.52 -17.38 -2.84
CA VAL A 48 2.15 -16.52 -1.70
C VAL A 48 3.41 -15.98 -1.02
N GLU A 49 4.42 -16.81 -0.80
CA GLU A 49 5.72 -16.37 -0.25
C GLU A 49 6.41 -15.38 -1.17
N MET A 50 6.45 -15.65 -2.48
CA MET A 50 7.08 -14.77 -3.46
C MET A 50 6.39 -13.40 -3.55
N VAL A 51 5.06 -13.36 -3.62
CA VAL A 51 4.29 -12.11 -3.61
C VAL A 51 4.44 -11.39 -2.26
N GLY A 52 4.47 -12.14 -1.17
CA GLY A 52 4.73 -11.60 0.18
C GLY A 52 6.10 -10.92 0.28
N LEU A 53 7.17 -11.58 -0.18
CA LEU A 53 8.52 -11.01 -0.23
C LEU A 53 8.61 -9.79 -1.16
N LEU A 54 7.90 -9.81 -2.30
CA LEU A 54 7.81 -8.66 -3.19
C LEU A 54 7.12 -7.47 -2.50
N SER A 55 5.98 -7.72 -1.85
CA SER A 55 5.27 -6.72 -1.04
C SER A 55 6.17 -6.14 0.06
N ALA A 56 6.87 -7.01 0.81
CA ALA A 56 7.79 -6.58 1.85
C ALA A 56 8.96 -5.74 1.31
N SER A 57 9.48 -6.07 0.12
CA SER A 57 10.54 -5.30 -0.54
C SER A 57 10.07 -3.90 -0.95
N ILE A 58 8.86 -3.79 -1.49
CA ILE A 58 8.21 -2.51 -1.79
C ILE A 58 8.00 -1.71 -0.49
N GLY A 59 7.48 -2.36 0.55
CA GLY A 59 7.24 -1.72 1.84
C GLY A 59 8.52 -1.21 2.50
N LEU A 60 9.61 -1.98 2.44
CA LEU A 60 10.92 -1.55 2.92
C LEU A 60 11.42 -0.31 2.18
N THR A 61 11.20 -0.25 0.86
CA THR A 61 11.53 0.93 0.06
C THR A 61 10.78 2.17 0.55
N TYR A 62 9.49 2.03 0.88
CA TYR A 62 8.68 3.13 1.40
C TYR A 62 9.15 3.57 2.80
N LEU A 63 9.41 2.61 3.69
CA LEU A 63 9.93 2.89 5.04
C LEU A 63 11.27 3.64 4.98
N VAL A 64 12.22 3.15 4.18
CA VAL A 64 13.54 3.78 4.04
C VAL A 64 13.40 5.18 3.47
N ALA A 65 12.59 5.37 2.41
CA ALA A 65 12.38 6.68 1.81
C ALA A 65 11.79 7.68 2.82
N SER A 66 10.77 7.27 3.57
CA SER A 66 10.13 8.11 4.60
C SER A 66 11.05 8.42 5.78
N LEU A 67 11.70 7.42 6.36
CA LEU A 67 12.54 7.59 7.54
C LEU A 67 13.81 8.40 7.25
N ARG A 68 14.39 8.22 6.06
CA ARG A 68 15.58 8.98 5.62
C ARG A 68 15.24 10.31 4.97
N LYS A 69 13.96 10.70 4.92
CA LYS A 69 13.48 11.94 4.28
C LYS A 69 13.96 12.07 2.83
N GLN A 70 14.02 10.95 2.11
CA GLN A 70 14.37 10.89 0.69
C GLN A 70 13.15 11.23 -0.18
N ARG A 71 13.35 11.28 -1.49
CA ARG A 71 12.25 11.46 -2.45
C ARG A 71 11.30 10.26 -2.35
N LEU A 72 10.03 10.52 -2.08
CA LEU A 72 9.01 9.48 -1.96
C LEU A 72 8.71 8.85 -3.34
N PRO A 73 8.63 7.51 -3.45
CA PRO A 73 8.35 6.82 -4.70
C PRO A 73 6.84 6.84 -5.03
N LEU A 74 6.30 8.02 -5.32
CA LEU A 74 4.86 8.28 -5.49
C LEU A 74 4.19 7.33 -6.50
N VAL A 75 4.79 7.17 -7.68
CA VAL A 75 4.23 6.31 -8.74
C VAL A 75 4.13 4.86 -8.29
N LEU A 76 5.17 4.35 -7.61
CA LEU A 76 5.17 2.99 -7.07
C LEU A 76 4.09 2.83 -5.99
N GLY A 77 3.95 3.82 -5.09
CA GLY A 77 2.90 3.87 -4.06
C GLY A 77 1.50 3.71 -4.65
N TYR A 78 1.19 4.49 -5.68
CA TYR A 78 -0.09 4.41 -6.39
C TYR A 78 -0.27 3.09 -7.13
N ALA A 79 0.68 2.75 -8.00
CA ALA A 79 0.56 1.59 -8.87
C ALA A 79 0.42 0.29 -8.08
N THR A 80 1.13 0.19 -6.95
CA THR A 80 1.02 -0.97 -6.05
C THR A 80 -0.37 -1.04 -5.43
N SER A 81 -0.86 0.04 -4.81
CA SER A 81 -2.20 0.01 -4.20
C SER A 81 -3.33 -0.20 -5.21
N VAL A 82 -3.23 0.35 -6.43
CA VAL A 82 -4.17 0.04 -7.51
C VAL A 82 -4.12 -1.45 -7.86
N SER A 83 -2.93 -2.03 -7.98
CA SER A 83 -2.77 -3.45 -8.33
C SER A 83 -3.41 -4.37 -7.29
N PHE A 84 -3.11 -4.17 -6.00
CA PHE A 84 -3.72 -4.95 -4.92
C PHE A 84 -5.24 -4.77 -4.87
N LEU A 85 -5.73 -3.52 -4.93
CA LEU A 85 -7.16 -3.21 -4.94
C LEU A 85 -7.91 -3.92 -6.08
N VAL A 86 -7.37 -3.86 -7.29
CA VAL A 86 -7.97 -4.50 -8.47
C VAL A 86 -7.99 -6.01 -8.32
N MET A 87 -6.90 -6.62 -7.86
CA MET A 87 -6.82 -8.07 -7.67
C MET A 87 -7.81 -8.53 -6.58
N ASP A 88 -7.86 -7.85 -5.44
CA ASP A 88 -8.76 -8.19 -4.34
C ASP A 88 -10.23 -8.15 -4.80
N ILE A 89 -10.66 -7.05 -5.43
CA ILE A 89 -12.04 -6.90 -5.88
C ILE A 89 -12.38 -7.95 -6.93
N THR A 90 -11.52 -8.13 -7.94
CA THR A 90 -11.79 -9.02 -9.08
C THR A 90 -11.92 -10.47 -8.64
N TYR A 91 -11.00 -10.95 -7.79
CA TYR A 91 -10.99 -12.34 -7.37
C TYR A 91 -11.94 -12.63 -6.22
N VAL A 92 -12.30 -11.65 -5.38
CA VAL A 92 -13.44 -11.79 -4.45
C VAL A 92 -14.75 -11.85 -5.23
N ALA A 93 -14.96 -10.98 -6.22
CA ALA A 93 -16.18 -10.98 -7.04
C ALA A 93 -16.35 -12.31 -7.79
N SER A 94 -15.23 -12.88 -8.27
CA SER A 94 -15.18 -14.17 -8.96
C SER A 94 -15.23 -15.38 -8.00
N GLN A 95 -15.37 -15.17 -6.69
CA GLN A 95 -15.38 -16.22 -5.65
C GLN A 95 -14.12 -17.12 -5.63
N VAL A 96 -13.00 -16.62 -6.14
CA VAL A 96 -11.72 -17.35 -6.16
C VAL A 96 -10.98 -17.19 -4.83
N ILE A 97 -11.07 -16.01 -4.22
CA ILE A 97 -10.47 -15.73 -2.90
C ILE A 97 -11.55 -15.33 -1.88
N ASN A 98 -11.23 -15.51 -0.60
CA ASN A 98 -12.15 -15.24 0.51
C ASN A 98 -12.50 -13.74 0.61
N ARG A 99 -13.73 -13.43 1.05
CA ARG A 99 -14.21 -12.05 1.28
C ARG A 99 -13.36 -11.25 2.25
N ILE A 100 -12.53 -11.89 3.08
CA ILE A 100 -11.56 -11.19 3.95
C ILE A 100 -10.62 -10.26 3.16
N TYR A 101 -10.36 -10.53 1.88
CA TYR A 101 -9.57 -9.65 1.01
C TYR A 101 -10.25 -8.31 0.71
N LEU A 102 -11.54 -8.15 0.97
CA LEU A 102 -12.19 -6.83 0.92
C LEU A 102 -11.67 -5.89 2.02
N LEU A 103 -11.12 -6.44 3.11
CA LEU A 103 -10.44 -5.63 4.13
C LEU A 103 -9.15 -5.04 3.57
N ASP A 104 -8.35 -5.84 2.86
CA ASP A 104 -7.15 -5.33 2.18
C ASP A 104 -7.53 -4.30 1.11
N ALA A 105 -8.53 -4.59 0.28
CA ALA A 105 -9.08 -3.64 -0.69
C ALA A 105 -9.47 -2.29 -0.05
N ALA A 106 -10.13 -2.31 1.11
CA ALA A 106 -10.48 -1.09 1.84
C ALA A 106 -9.23 -0.32 2.30
N ILE A 107 -8.20 -1.01 2.78
CA ILE A 107 -6.92 -0.41 3.17
C ILE A 107 -6.21 0.19 1.95
N GLN A 108 -6.17 -0.50 0.81
CA GLN A 108 -5.58 0.04 -0.42
C GLN A 108 -6.33 1.28 -0.90
N CYS A 109 -7.66 1.28 -0.82
CA CYS A 109 -8.49 2.44 -1.14
C CYS A 109 -8.20 3.63 -0.21
N LEU A 110 -8.00 3.39 1.08
CA LEU A 110 -7.59 4.42 2.05
C LEU A 110 -6.23 5.04 1.68
N PHE A 111 -5.24 4.24 1.29
CA PHE A 111 -3.95 4.77 0.84
C PHE A 111 -4.10 5.60 -0.43
N LEU A 112 -4.85 5.13 -1.43
CA LEU A 112 -5.07 5.86 -2.68
C LEU A 112 -5.78 7.20 -2.46
N THR A 113 -6.84 7.20 -1.66
CA THR A 113 -7.59 8.42 -1.34
C THR A 113 -6.75 9.42 -0.55
N ALA A 114 -6.00 8.97 0.46
CA ALA A 114 -5.10 9.82 1.23
C ALA A 114 -4.00 10.42 0.34
N LEU A 115 -3.32 9.60 -0.46
CA LEU A 115 -2.29 10.09 -1.40
C LEU A 115 -2.87 11.10 -2.39
N THR A 116 -4.08 10.85 -2.91
CA THR A 116 -4.74 11.74 -3.89
C THR A 116 -5.07 13.08 -3.27
N PHE A 117 -5.64 13.05 -2.07
CA PHE A 117 -5.99 14.26 -1.34
C PHE A 117 -4.77 15.16 -1.08
N PHE A 118 -3.67 14.58 -0.59
CA PHE A 118 -2.46 15.35 -0.25
C PHE A 118 -1.64 15.78 -1.49
N LEU A 119 -1.78 15.10 -2.64
CA LEU A 119 -1.17 15.55 -3.90
C LEU A 119 -1.98 16.66 -4.60
N ILE A 120 -3.31 16.57 -4.60
CA ILE A 120 -4.17 17.57 -5.27
C ILE A 120 -4.20 18.89 -4.51
N LYS A 121 -4.17 18.86 -3.17
CA LYS A 121 -4.15 20.06 -2.33
C LYS A 121 -2.99 21.02 -2.67
N ASP A 122 -1.92 20.51 -3.26
CA ASP A 122 -0.74 21.27 -3.70
C ASP A 122 -1.01 22.16 -4.92
N ARG A 123 -1.82 21.69 -5.89
CA ARG A 123 -2.10 22.44 -7.12
C ARG A 123 -3.01 23.66 -6.89
N SER A 124 -3.94 23.54 -5.94
CA SER A 124 -4.90 24.62 -5.64
C SER A 124 -4.24 25.84 -4.97
N ALA A 125 -3.09 25.65 -4.31
CA ALA A 125 -2.32 26.74 -3.71
C ALA A 125 -1.37 27.43 -4.70
N SER A 126 -0.78 26.70 -5.66
CA SER A 126 0.10 27.30 -6.67
C SER A 126 -0.64 28.08 -7.77
N GLY A 127 -1.88 27.71 -8.09
CA GLY A 127 -2.67 28.42 -9.12
C GLY A 127 -3.19 29.80 -8.70
N LYS A 128 -3.19 30.12 -7.39
CA LYS A 128 -3.65 31.41 -6.86
C LYS A 128 -2.56 32.48 -6.75
N LEU A 129 -1.28 32.13 -6.89
CA LEU A 129 -0.17 33.09 -6.86
C LEU A 129 0.23 33.61 -8.26
N GLN A 130 -0.40 33.10 -9.31
CA GLN A 130 -0.12 33.46 -10.71
C GLN A 130 -1.28 34.20 -11.40
N ARG A 131 -2.28 34.65 -10.63
CA ARG A 131 -3.35 35.56 -11.06
C ARG A 131 -3.32 36.78 -10.16
#